data_AF-A0A7S2CGQ6-F1
#
_entry.id   AF-A0A7S2CGQ6-F1
#
_cell.length_a   1.000
_cell.length_b   1.000
_cell.length_c   1.000
_cell.angle_alpha   90.00
_cell.angle_beta   90.00
_cell.angle_gamma   90.00
#
_symmetry.space_group_name_H-M   'P 1'
#
loop_
_entity.id
_entity.type
_entity.pdbx_description
1 polymer ?
#
loop_
_entity_poly.entity_id
_entity_poly.type
_entity_poly.pdbx_seq_one_letter_code
_entity_poly.pdbx_strand_id
1 'polypeptide(L)'
;MWGVTPSPRWDWAALKAKIAQHGVRNSLLLAPMPTASTAQILGNNECFEPYTSNLYSRRVLAGEFAVVNQHLLRDLMKRGLWTEEIRNQIIAHNGSVQNIPEVPADIKKLYRTCWELKMRSLIDMAADRGAFIDQSQSFNVFMTEPNYAKLSSMHFYGWKKGLKTGMYYLRTRAAVDAIKFTVDQQGLAAKNKKDDAQEAAANGSGLPQPAPMPPQTGDSNEGCLSCGA
;
A
#
# COMPACT_ATOMS: atom_id res chain seq x y z
N MET A 1 -3.34 -28.05 14.30
CA MET A 1 -2.25 -27.05 14.29
C MET A 1 -2.78 -25.62 14.22
N TRP A 2 -3.69 -25.25 13.31
CA TRP A 2 -4.19 -23.86 13.19
C TRP A 2 -5.69 -23.63 13.45
N GLY A 3 -6.48 -24.69 13.65
CA GLY A 3 -7.93 -24.55 13.88
C GLY A 3 -8.74 -24.03 12.67
N VAL A 4 -8.17 -24.07 11.46
CA VAL A 4 -8.79 -23.57 10.23
C VAL A 4 -9.56 -24.67 9.51
N THR A 5 -10.77 -24.35 9.06
CA THR A 5 -11.56 -25.21 8.14
C THR A 5 -11.28 -24.78 6.70
N PRO A 6 -10.80 -25.67 5.82
CA PRO A 6 -10.54 -25.33 4.42
C PRO A 6 -11.81 -25.01 3.63
N SER A 7 -11.67 -24.23 2.55
CA SER A 7 -12.75 -23.99 1.58
C SER A 7 -13.18 -25.29 0.87
N PRO A 8 -14.41 -25.38 0.32
CA PRO A 8 -14.91 -26.57 -0.36
C PRO A 8 -14.30 -26.83 -1.75
N ARG A 9 -13.30 -26.04 -2.19
CA ARG A 9 -12.67 -26.18 -3.51
C ARG A 9 -12.05 -27.57 -3.74
N TRP A 10 -11.56 -28.23 -2.68
CA TRP A 10 -10.90 -29.54 -2.75
C TRP A 10 -11.47 -30.47 -1.69
N ASP A 11 -11.54 -31.77 -2.01
CA ASP A 11 -11.96 -32.81 -1.06
C ASP A 11 -10.81 -33.23 -0.14
N TRP A 12 -10.70 -32.51 0.98
CA TRP A 12 -9.71 -32.80 2.02
C TRP A 12 -9.96 -34.12 2.76
N ALA A 13 -11.19 -34.61 2.80
CA ALA A 13 -11.52 -35.86 3.49
C ALA A 13 -10.99 -37.06 2.69
N ALA A 14 -11.23 -37.07 1.38
CA ALA A 14 -10.68 -38.09 0.48
C ALA A 14 -9.15 -38.08 0.48
N LEU A 15 -8.51 -36.90 0.47
CA LEU A 15 -7.05 -36.81 0.52
C LEU A 15 -6.49 -37.36 1.85
N LYS A 16 -7.11 -37.03 2.98
CA LYS A 16 -6.71 -37.57 4.30
C LYS A 16 -6.82 -39.11 4.34
N ALA A 17 -7.88 -39.67 3.77
CA ALA A 17 -8.07 -41.12 3.69
C ALA A 17 -6.94 -41.80 2.89
N LYS A 18 -6.55 -41.21 1.74
CA LYS A 18 -5.41 -41.70 0.94
C LYS A 18 -4.08 -41.61 1.68
N ILE A 19 -3.84 -40.51 2.38
CA ILE A 19 -2.63 -40.33 3.20
C ILE A 19 -2.57 -41.37 4.33
N ALA A 20 -3.69 -41.67 4.97
CA ALA A 20 -3.74 -42.69 6.02
C ALA A 20 -3.42 -44.10 5.48
N GLN A 21 -3.83 -44.42 4.25
CA GLN A 21 -3.58 -45.72 3.63
C GLN A 21 -2.16 -45.87 3.07
N HIS A 22 -1.64 -44.84 2.42
CA HIS A 22 -0.41 -44.94 1.62
C HIS A 22 0.78 -44.17 2.23
N GLY A 23 0.53 -43.33 3.23
CA GLY A 23 1.51 -42.39 3.76
C GLY A 23 1.83 -41.26 2.78
N VAL A 24 2.89 -40.52 3.09
CA VAL A 24 3.50 -39.49 2.23
C VAL A 24 5.00 -39.74 2.14
N ARG A 25 5.59 -39.43 0.99
CA ARG A 25 7.04 -39.61 0.77
C ARG A 25 7.87 -38.54 1.47
N ASN A 26 7.37 -37.31 1.52
CA ASN A 26 8.07 -36.14 2.04
C ASN A 26 7.44 -35.71 3.36
N SER A 27 8.27 -35.39 4.35
CA SER A 27 7.82 -34.88 5.66
C SER A 27 7.28 -33.45 5.58
N LEU A 28 7.83 -32.63 4.68
CA LEU A 28 7.49 -31.22 4.45
C LEU A 28 7.55 -30.93 2.93
N LEU A 29 6.73 -30.00 2.46
CA LEU A 29 6.49 -29.72 1.04
C LEU A 29 6.51 -28.22 0.70
N LEU A 30 5.99 -27.34 1.56
CA LEU A 30 5.72 -25.94 1.20
C LEU A 30 6.50 -24.96 2.07
N ALA A 31 7.36 -24.18 1.43
CA ALA A 31 8.09 -23.07 2.03
C ALA A 31 8.29 -21.93 1.03
N PRO A 32 7.34 -20.98 0.92
CA PRO A 32 7.48 -19.83 0.03
C PRO A 32 8.74 -19.00 0.33
N MET A 33 9.71 -19.08 -0.57
CA MET A 33 11.03 -18.44 -0.48
C MET A 33 11.06 -17.09 -1.23
N PRO A 34 12.07 -16.23 -0.99
CA PRO A 34 12.32 -15.08 -1.85
C PRO A 34 12.64 -15.56 -3.27
N THR A 35 12.04 -14.94 -4.27
CA THR A 35 12.19 -15.36 -5.68
C THR A 35 12.85 -14.26 -6.52
N ALA A 36 13.60 -13.33 -5.93
CA ALA A 36 14.20 -12.17 -6.60
C ALA A 36 14.74 -12.49 -8.02
N SER A 37 15.71 -13.39 -8.14
CA SER A 37 16.34 -13.68 -9.44
C SER A 37 15.42 -14.41 -10.41
N THR A 38 14.68 -15.42 -9.95
CA THR A 38 13.82 -16.23 -10.83
C THR A 38 12.56 -15.48 -11.27
N ALA A 39 11.97 -14.67 -10.39
CA ALA A 39 10.87 -13.77 -10.75
C ALA A 39 11.33 -12.72 -11.75
N GLN A 40 12.54 -12.16 -11.60
CA GLN A 40 13.11 -11.24 -12.57
C GLN A 40 13.31 -11.89 -13.95
N ILE A 41 13.86 -13.11 -13.99
CA ILE A 41 14.01 -13.88 -15.25
C ILE A 41 12.65 -14.08 -15.93
N LEU A 42 11.61 -14.38 -15.15
CA LEU A 42 10.25 -14.62 -15.65
C LEU A 42 9.43 -13.34 -15.86
N GLY A 43 9.93 -12.17 -15.50
CA GLY A 43 9.21 -10.90 -15.57
C GLY A 43 8.02 -10.79 -14.61
N ASN A 44 8.08 -11.48 -13.46
CA ASN A 44 7.06 -11.48 -12.41
C ASN A 44 7.46 -10.60 -11.21
N ASN A 45 6.47 -10.27 -10.35
CA ASN A 45 6.78 -9.71 -9.03
C ASN A 45 7.39 -10.78 -8.10
N GLU A 46 8.12 -10.33 -7.08
CA GLU A 46 8.72 -11.26 -6.12
C GLU A 46 7.67 -11.95 -5.25
N CYS A 47 7.66 -13.28 -5.30
CA CYS A 47 6.91 -14.18 -4.43
C CYS A 47 5.46 -13.72 -4.17
N PHE A 48 5.07 -13.61 -2.89
CA PHE A 48 3.76 -13.13 -2.44
C PHE A 48 3.78 -11.65 -2.02
N GLU A 49 4.79 -10.90 -2.42
CA GLU A 49 4.91 -9.49 -2.05
C GLU A 49 3.98 -8.61 -2.88
N PRO A 50 3.47 -7.50 -2.31
CA PRO A 50 2.92 -6.41 -3.11
C PRO A 50 4.00 -5.78 -3.98
N TYR A 51 3.59 -5.07 -5.03
CA TYR A 51 4.53 -4.27 -5.82
C TYR A 51 5.17 -3.18 -4.96
N THR A 52 6.50 -3.17 -4.85
CA THR A 52 7.23 -2.14 -4.07
C THR A 52 7.13 -0.75 -4.69
N SER A 53 7.01 -0.68 -6.01
CA SER A 53 6.91 0.55 -6.80
C SER A 53 6.25 0.21 -8.14
N ASN A 54 5.50 1.13 -8.76
CA ASN A 54 5.12 0.97 -10.17
C ASN A 54 6.17 1.53 -11.14
N LEU A 55 7.35 1.88 -10.63
CA LEU A 55 8.49 2.39 -11.38
C LEU A 55 9.74 1.58 -11.02
N TYR A 56 10.37 1.00 -12.03
CA TYR A 56 11.57 0.19 -11.91
C TYR A 56 12.70 0.78 -12.71
N SER A 57 13.92 0.58 -12.24
CA SER A 57 15.10 0.92 -13.00
C SER A 57 15.62 -0.30 -13.74
N ARG A 58 15.77 -0.19 -15.07
CA ARG A 58 16.40 -1.22 -15.89
C ARG A 58 17.73 -0.70 -16.41
N ARG A 59 18.82 -1.34 -15.98
CA ARG A 59 20.16 -1.07 -16.48
C ARG A 59 20.39 -1.84 -17.78
N VAL A 60 20.81 -1.12 -18.81
CA VAL A 60 21.29 -1.67 -20.09
C VAL A 60 22.65 -1.06 -20.42
N LEU A 61 23.34 -1.58 -21.42
CA LEU A 61 24.66 -1.08 -21.82
C LEU A 61 24.66 0.43 -22.18
N ALA A 62 23.53 0.94 -22.67
CA ALA A 62 23.33 2.34 -23.05
C ALA A 62 22.95 3.27 -21.88
N GLY A 63 22.81 2.74 -20.65
CA GLY A 63 22.45 3.54 -19.47
C GLY A 63 21.33 2.93 -18.61
N GLU A 64 20.81 3.74 -17.71
CA GLU A 64 19.77 3.35 -16.76
C GLU A 64 18.43 3.97 -17.15
N PHE A 65 17.42 3.14 -17.41
CA PHE A 65 16.12 3.58 -17.90
C PHE A 65 15.01 3.28 -16.90
N ALA A 66 14.15 4.28 -16.67
CA ALA A 66 12.96 4.13 -15.86
C ALA A 66 11.85 3.41 -16.65
N VAL A 67 11.44 2.25 -16.16
CA VAL A 67 10.42 1.36 -16.73
C VAL A 67 9.21 1.33 -15.80
N VAL A 68 8.04 1.68 -16.32
CA VAL A 68 6.77 1.60 -15.57
C VAL A 68 6.27 0.16 -15.52
N ASN A 69 5.60 -0.21 -14.42
CA ASN A 69 4.91 -1.49 -14.27
C ASN A 69 4.07 -1.79 -15.52
N GLN A 70 4.40 -2.91 -16.19
CA GLN A 70 3.77 -3.31 -17.45
C GLN A 70 2.24 -3.44 -17.34
N HIS A 71 1.72 -3.82 -16.17
CA HIS A 71 0.28 -3.98 -15.96
C HIS A 71 -0.40 -2.61 -15.90
N LEU A 72 0.15 -1.69 -15.09
CA LEU A 72 -0.34 -0.31 -14.99
C LEU A 72 -0.30 0.38 -16.36
N LEU A 73 0.82 0.25 -17.08
CA LEU A 73 0.98 0.82 -18.42
C LEU A 73 -0.12 0.33 -19.37
N ARG A 74 -0.37 -0.98 -19.42
CA ARG A 74 -1.43 -1.56 -20.28
C ARG A 74 -2.80 -1.02 -19.92
N ASP A 75 -3.12 -0.92 -18.64
CA ASP A 75 -4.45 -0.46 -18.20
C ASP A 75 -4.64 1.04 -18.41
N LEU A 76 -3.60 1.86 -18.27
CA LEU A 76 -3.64 3.27 -18.64
C LEU A 76 -3.78 3.47 -20.17
N MET A 77 -3.06 2.69 -20.98
CA MET A 77 -3.17 2.76 -22.44
C MET A 77 -4.56 2.34 -22.93
N LYS A 78 -5.14 1.26 -22.39
CA LYS A 78 -6.51 0.82 -22.72
C LYS A 78 -7.56 1.88 -22.45
N ARG A 79 -7.32 2.75 -21.47
CA ARG A 79 -8.22 3.85 -21.09
C ARG A 79 -7.89 5.18 -21.78
N GLY A 80 -6.88 5.20 -22.68
CA GLY A 80 -6.43 6.42 -23.33
C GLY A 80 -5.81 7.46 -22.38
N LEU A 81 -5.39 7.04 -21.18
CA LEU A 81 -4.83 7.92 -20.15
C LEU A 81 -3.30 8.05 -20.27
N TRP A 82 -2.64 7.12 -20.94
CA TRP A 82 -1.19 7.10 -21.02
C TRP A 82 -0.64 8.28 -21.84
N THR A 83 -0.01 9.23 -21.16
CA THR A 83 0.63 10.42 -21.74
C THR A 83 2.02 10.61 -21.13
N GLU A 84 2.88 11.41 -21.78
CA GLU A 84 4.19 11.79 -21.20
C GLU A 84 4.05 12.49 -19.86
N GLU A 85 2.99 13.29 -19.70
CA GLU A 85 2.65 13.96 -18.46
C GLU A 85 2.35 12.96 -17.33
N ILE A 86 1.49 11.97 -17.56
CA ILE A 86 1.23 10.91 -16.55
C ILE A 86 2.51 10.14 -16.24
N ARG A 87 3.33 9.83 -17.26
CA ARG A 87 4.63 9.18 -17.04
C ARG A 87 5.53 9.99 -16.11
N ASN A 88 5.64 11.30 -16.35
CA ASN A 88 6.45 12.21 -15.54
C ASN A 88 5.92 12.33 -14.11
N GLN A 89 4.60 12.38 -13.93
CA GLN A 89 3.99 12.36 -12.60
C GLN A 89 4.25 11.05 -11.85
N ILE A 90 4.16 9.88 -12.52
CA ILE A 90 4.53 8.59 -11.90
C ILE A 90 6.00 8.60 -11.47
N ILE A 91 6.89 9.16 -12.28
CA ILE A 91 8.30 9.32 -11.93
C ILE A 91 8.45 10.25 -10.73
N ALA A 92 7.80 11.42 -10.74
CA ALA A 92 7.82 12.40 -9.66
C ALA A 92 7.35 11.80 -8.33
N HIS A 93 6.31 10.95 -8.36
CA HIS A 93 5.75 10.27 -7.19
C HIS A 93 6.38 8.91 -6.88
N ASN A 94 7.60 8.63 -7.37
CA ASN A 94 8.35 7.38 -7.06
C ASN A 94 7.57 6.10 -7.37
N GLY A 95 6.81 6.09 -8.47
CA GLY A 95 5.99 4.95 -8.86
C GLY A 95 4.65 4.85 -8.12
N SER A 96 4.28 5.79 -7.26
CA SER A 96 2.92 5.89 -6.73
C SER A 96 2.00 6.56 -7.75
N VAL A 97 0.75 6.11 -7.81
CA VAL A 97 -0.31 6.71 -8.65
C VAL A 97 -1.39 7.40 -7.82
N GLN A 98 -1.27 7.42 -6.48
CA GLN A 98 -2.34 7.90 -5.61
C GLN A 98 -2.62 9.40 -5.78
N ASN A 99 -1.55 10.16 -6.01
CA ASN A 99 -1.58 11.63 -6.07
C ASN A 99 -1.66 12.17 -7.52
N ILE A 100 -2.02 11.33 -8.49
CA ILE A 100 -2.19 11.75 -9.90
C ILE A 100 -3.69 11.95 -10.15
N PRO A 101 -4.20 13.19 -10.30
CA PRO A 101 -5.63 13.48 -10.42
C PRO A 101 -6.30 12.75 -11.58
N GLU A 102 -5.60 12.63 -12.71
CA GLU A 102 -6.11 12.03 -13.95
C GLU A 102 -6.29 10.51 -13.84
N VAL A 103 -5.71 9.85 -12.83
CA VAL A 103 -5.83 8.39 -12.65
C VAL A 103 -7.12 8.06 -11.86
N PRO A 104 -8.01 7.22 -12.42
CA PRO A 104 -9.24 6.81 -11.75
C PRO A 104 -9.02 6.05 -10.43
N ALA A 105 -9.99 6.16 -9.51
CA ALA A 105 -9.93 5.58 -8.18
C ALA A 105 -9.76 4.05 -8.17
N ASP A 106 -10.32 3.33 -9.15
CA ASP A 106 -10.18 1.88 -9.27
C ASP A 106 -8.74 1.47 -9.65
N ILE A 107 -8.10 2.22 -10.56
CA ILE A 107 -6.68 2.05 -10.90
C ILE A 107 -5.81 2.39 -9.69
N LYS A 108 -6.09 3.52 -9.01
CA LYS A 108 -5.39 3.88 -7.76
C LYS A 108 -5.47 2.77 -6.71
N LYS A 109 -6.66 2.19 -6.52
CA LYS A 109 -6.89 1.09 -5.56
C LYS A 109 -6.11 -0.18 -5.93
N LEU A 110 -6.04 -0.51 -7.21
CA LEU A 110 -5.38 -1.71 -7.73
C LEU A 110 -3.85 -1.60 -7.66
N TYR A 111 -3.29 -0.45 -8.03
CA TYR A 111 -1.85 -0.23 -8.13
C TYR A 111 -1.24 0.42 -6.89
N ARG A 112 -1.80 0.14 -5.72
CA ARG A 112 -1.19 0.53 -4.45
C ARG A 112 0.15 -0.17 -4.28
N THR A 113 1.16 0.62 -3.91
CA THR A 113 2.48 0.08 -3.59
C THR A 113 2.49 -0.55 -2.19
N CYS A 114 3.53 -1.31 -1.85
CA CYS A 114 3.68 -1.90 -0.51
C CYS A 114 3.65 -0.84 0.62
N TRP A 115 4.06 0.40 0.32
CA TRP A 115 4.06 1.54 1.24
C TRP A 115 2.68 2.13 1.52
N GLU A 116 1.71 1.85 0.65
CA GLU A 116 0.33 2.36 0.70
C GLU A 116 -0.64 1.32 1.28
N LEU A 117 -0.15 0.11 1.56
CA LEU A 117 -0.93 -0.98 2.14
C LEU A 117 -0.75 -1.03 3.66
N LYS A 118 -1.85 -1.34 4.36
CA LYS A 118 -1.81 -1.55 5.81
C LYS A 118 -1.04 -2.84 6.10
N MET A 119 0.08 -2.75 6.84
CA MET A 119 0.85 -3.95 7.21
C MET A 119 0.03 -5.00 7.96
N ARG A 120 -0.97 -4.57 8.75
CA ARG A 120 -1.91 -5.48 9.41
C ARG A 120 -2.61 -6.42 8.41
N SER A 121 -3.04 -5.88 7.27
CA SER A 121 -3.69 -6.67 6.22
C SER A 121 -2.72 -7.68 5.58
N LEU A 122 -1.46 -7.31 5.40
CA LEU A 122 -0.45 -8.24 4.88
C LEU A 122 -0.14 -9.36 5.89
N ILE A 123 -0.13 -9.05 7.19
CA ILE A 123 0.00 -10.07 8.25
C ILE A 123 -1.21 -11.00 8.27
N ASP A 124 -2.43 -10.47 8.13
CA ASP A 124 -3.64 -11.30 8.06
C ASP A 124 -3.58 -12.25 6.86
N MET A 125 -3.23 -11.75 5.67
CA MET A 125 -3.05 -12.60 4.48
C MET A 125 -1.94 -13.63 4.63
N ALA A 126 -0.86 -13.31 5.36
CA ALA A 126 0.21 -14.24 5.66
C ALA A 126 -0.26 -15.35 6.63
N ALA A 127 -1.10 -15.01 7.61
CA ALA A 127 -1.68 -15.98 8.54
C ALA A 127 -2.69 -16.90 7.82
N ASP A 128 -3.55 -16.33 6.97
CA ASP A 128 -4.54 -17.08 6.20
C ASP A 128 -3.88 -18.17 5.33
N ARG A 129 -2.82 -17.82 4.60
CA ARG A 129 -2.07 -18.81 3.82
C ARG A 129 -1.21 -19.74 4.70
N GLY A 130 -0.77 -19.26 5.86
CA GLY A 130 0.06 -20.00 6.81
C GLY A 130 -0.58 -21.30 7.32
N ALA A 131 -1.91 -21.35 7.36
CA ALA A 131 -2.66 -22.56 7.69
C ALA A 131 -2.44 -23.73 6.70
N PHE A 132 -1.97 -23.42 5.48
CA PHE A 132 -1.72 -24.38 4.41
C PHE A 132 -0.22 -24.53 4.08
N ILE A 133 0.68 -23.97 4.91
CA ILE A 133 2.14 -24.04 4.75
C ILE A 133 2.72 -24.87 5.90
N ASP A 134 3.35 -25.99 5.57
CA ASP A 134 3.92 -26.91 6.57
C ASP A 134 5.23 -26.41 7.18
N GLN A 135 6.03 -25.66 6.42
CA GLN A 135 7.20 -24.92 6.93
C GLN A 135 6.81 -23.48 7.28
N SER A 136 7.46 -22.47 6.71
CA SER A 136 7.15 -21.06 6.92
C SER A 136 7.25 -20.28 5.60
N GLN A 137 7.27 -18.96 5.67
CA GLN A 137 7.34 -18.06 4.52
C GLN A 137 8.26 -16.87 4.82
N SER A 138 9.03 -16.43 3.82
CA SER A 138 9.94 -15.28 3.94
C SER A 138 9.19 -13.94 3.90
N PHE A 139 8.51 -13.60 5.00
CA PHE A 139 7.61 -12.45 5.06
C PHE A 139 8.32 -11.13 5.38
N ASN A 140 8.47 -10.25 4.37
CA ASN A 140 8.99 -8.90 4.57
C ASN A 140 7.92 -7.93 5.13
N VAL A 141 8.38 -6.97 5.93
CA VAL A 141 7.56 -5.91 6.53
C VAL A 141 8.00 -4.56 5.98
N PHE A 142 7.04 -3.73 5.57
CA PHE A 142 7.29 -2.42 4.96
C PHE A 142 6.78 -1.30 5.89
N MET A 143 7.63 -0.34 6.23
CA MET A 143 7.28 0.75 7.15
C MET A 143 8.05 2.04 6.82
N THR A 144 7.34 3.09 6.39
CA THR A 144 7.95 4.39 6.03
C THR A 144 8.53 5.15 7.23
N GLU A 145 7.93 5.03 8.40
CA GLU A 145 8.38 5.74 9.60
C GLU A 145 8.37 4.80 10.81
N PRO A 146 9.39 3.95 10.93
CA PRO A 146 9.46 3.00 12.02
C PRO A 146 9.66 3.71 13.36
N ASN A 147 8.92 3.26 14.36
CA ASN A 147 9.14 3.63 15.75
C ASN A 147 8.89 2.42 16.65
N TYR A 148 9.35 2.48 17.90
CA TYR A 148 9.25 1.37 18.85
C TYR A 148 7.81 0.87 19.03
N ALA A 149 6.83 1.77 19.10
CA ALA A 149 5.43 1.41 19.28
C ALA A 149 4.87 0.66 18.06
N LYS A 150 5.13 1.16 16.84
CA LYS A 150 4.70 0.53 15.58
C LYS A 150 5.36 -0.83 15.38
N LEU A 151 6.66 -0.96 15.62
CA LEU A 151 7.38 -2.24 15.46
C LEU A 151 6.94 -3.27 16.50
N SER A 152 6.83 -2.87 17.76
CA SER A 152 6.39 -3.77 18.83
C SER A 152 4.97 -4.27 18.59
N SER A 153 4.03 -3.36 18.28
CA SER A 153 2.64 -3.73 17.99
C SER A 153 2.53 -4.66 16.78
N MET A 154 3.32 -4.42 15.72
CA MET A 154 3.39 -5.28 14.53
C MET A 154 3.89 -6.69 14.87
N HIS A 155 5.00 -6.81 15.61
CA HIS A 155 5.54 -8.10 16.03
C HIS A 155 4.57 -8.89 16.90
N PHE A 156 3.98 -8.24 17.92
CA PHE A 156 2.98 -8.88 18.78
C PHE A 156 1.72 -9.28 18.01
N TYR A 157 1.32 -8.51 16.99
CA TYR A 157 0.19 -8.86 16.15
C TYR A 157 0.48 -10.13 15.33
N GLY A 158 1.63 -10.22 14.67
CA GLY A 158 2.05 -11.41 13.92
C GLY A 158 2.17 -12.65 14.81
N TRP A 159 2.76 -12.50 16.00
CA TRP A 159 2.87 -13.57 16.99
C TRP A 159 1.50 -14.07 17.47
N LYS A 160 0.58 -13.16 17.84
CA LYS A 160 -0.78 -13.51 18.26
C LYS A 160 -1.59 -14.19 17.15
N LYS A 161 -1.28 -13.90 15.89
CA LYS A 161 -1.86 -14.56 14.71
C LYS A 161 -1.28 -15.94 14.43
N GLY A 162 -0.24 -16.36 15.16
CA GLY A 162 0.39 -17.67 15.02
C GLY A 162 1.44 -17.76 13.92
N LEU A 163 1.90 -16.63 13.35
CA LEU A 163 2.92 -16.65 12.31
C LEU A 163 4.21 -17.32 12.82
N LYS A 164 4.70 -18.32 12.08
CA LYS A 164 5.98 -19.00 12.33
C LYS A 164 7.17 -18.06 12.06
N THR A 165 7.10 -17.28 10.97
CA THR A 165 8.03 -16.18 10.68
C THR A 165 7.25 -14.88 10.74
N GLY A 166 7.44 -14.11 11.82
CA GLY A 166 6.78 -12.81 12.00
C GLY A 166 7.38 -11.68 11.17
N MET A 167 8.66 -11.79 10.81
CA MET A 167 9.37 -10.82 9.98
C MET A 167 10.64 -11.46 9.40
N TYR A 168 10.91 -11.22 8.12
CA TYR A 168 12.17 -11.53 7.45
C TYR A 168 13.06 -10.27 7.40
N TYR A 169 12.80 -9.34 6.49
CA TYR A 169 13.36 -7.99 6.54
C TYR A 169 12.33 -6.96 6.98
N LEU A 170 12.80 -5.98 7.76
CA LEU A 170 12.17 -4.68 7.86
C LEU A 170 12.69 -3.80 6.72
N ARG A 171 11.80 -3.37 5.84
CA ARG A 171 12.08 -2.42 4.76
C ARG A 171 11.53 -1.06 5.16
N THR A 172 12.40 -0.05 5.17
CA THR A 172 12.04 1.32 5.49
C THR A 172 12.32 2.22 4.30
N ARG A 173 11.68 3.39 4.27
CA ARG A 173 11.94 4.44 3.29
C ARG A 173 12.07 5.75 4.03
N ALA A 174 13.02 6.60 3.62
CA ALA A 174 13.12 7.94 4.18
C ALA A 174 11.82 8.73 3.92
N ALA A 175 11.46 9.63 4.84
CA ALA A 175 10.30 10.50 4.68
C ALA A 175 10.51 11.56 3.58
N VAL A 176 11.77 11.88 3.25
CA VAL A 176 12.14 12.86 2.23
C VAL A 176 12.63 12.15 0.99
N ASP A 177 12.01 12.46 -0.15
CA ASP A 177 12.42 11.95 -1.45
C ASP A 177 13.71 12.63 -1.92
N ALA A 178 14.61 11.86 -2.54
CA ALA A 178 15.80 12.42 -3.17
C ALA A 178 15.40 13.33 -4.35
N ILE A 179 16.07 14.48 -4.48
CA ILE A 179 15.86 15.43 -5.58
C ILE A 179 16.15 14.73 -6.91
N LYS A 180 15.16 14.70 -7.81
CA LYS A 180 15.25 14.05 -9.12
C LYS A 180 15.68 15.06 -10.18
N PHE A 181 16.81 14.78 -10.83
CA PHE A 181 17.40 15.63 -11.86
C PHE A 181 16.85 15.37 -13.28
N THR A 182 16.04 14.32 -13.48
CA THR A 182 15.58 13.87 -14.81
C THR A 182 14.17 14.30 -15.17
N VAL A 183 13.48 15.02 -14.29
CA VAL A 183 12.10 15.47 -14.52
C VAL A 183 12.12 16.98 -14.69
N ASP A 184 11.44 17.50 -15.71
CA ASP A 184 11.20 18.93 -15.85
C ASP A 184 10.32 19.42 -14.68
N GLN A 185 10.99 19.89 -13.63
CA GLN A 185 10.34 20.36 -12.41
C GLN A 185 9.52 21.63 -12.64
N GLN A 186 9.81 22.40 -13.71
CA GLN A 186 9.11 23.65 -14.01
C GLN A 186 7.70 23.38 -14.55
N GLY A 187 7.54 22.34 -15.38
CA GLY A 187 6.23 21.91 -15.89
C GLY A 187 5.29 21.40 -14.78
N LEU A 188 5.82 20.60 -13.85
CA LEU A 188 5.04 20.03 -12.74
C LEU A 188 4.62 21.09 -11.71
N ALA A 189 5.51 22.02 -11.36
CA ALA A 189 5.23 23.08 -10.39
C ALA A 189 4.18 24.09 -10.91
N ALA A 190 4.14 24.34 -12.22
CA ALA A 190 3.16 25.23 -12.83
C ALA A 190 1.74 24.65 -12.85
N LYS A 191 1.61 23.31 -12.83
CA LYS A 191 0.31 22.61 -12.83
C LYS A 191 -0.27 22.48 -11.43
N ASN A 192 0.54 22.10 -10.43
CA ASN A 192 0.10 22.09 -9.02
C ASN A 192 -0.42 23.47 -8.58
N LYS A 193 0.25 24.56 -8.99
CA LYS A 193 -0.25 25.93 -8.71
C LYS A 193 -1.55 26.26 -9.40
N LYS A 194 -1.84 25.67 -10.57
CA LYS A 194 -3.12 25.86 -11.27
C LYS A 194 -4.22 25.04 -10.63
N ASP A 195 -3.94 23.79 -10.25
CA ASP A 195 -4.89 22.91 -9.60
C ASP A 195 -5.25 23.43 -8.19
N ASP A 196 -4.26 23.88 -7.40
CA ASP A 196 -4.48 24.54 -6.11
C ASP A 196 -5.29 25.84 -6.25
N ALA A 197 -5.04 26.62 -7.31
CA ALA A 197 -5.80 27.85 -7.59
C ALA A 197 -7.23 27.56 -8.06
N GLN A 198 -7.46 26.45 -8.76
CA GLN A 198 -8.79 26.02 -9.22
C GLN A 198 -9.62 25.45 -8.07
N GLU A 199 -9.00 24.73 -7.13
CA GLU A 199 -9.63 24.21 -5.92
C GLU A 199 -9.96 25.35 -4.92
N ALA A 200 -9.09 26.36 -4.82
CA ALA A 200 -9.36 27.59 -4.07
C ALA A 200 -10.50 28.43 -4.69
N ALA A 201 -10.59 28.50 -6.03
CA ALA A 201 -11.66 29.20 -6.73
C ALA A 201 -13.01 28.47 -6.63
N ALA A 202 -13.02 27.13 -6.61
CA ALA A 202 -14.23 26.33 -6.41
C ALA A 202 -14.81 26.49 -5.00
N ASN A 203 -13.96 26.62 -3.98
CA ASN A 203 -14.37 26.85 -2.58
C ASN A 203 -14.70 28.32 -2.26
N GLY A 204 -14.45 29.25 -3.19
CA GLY A 204 -14.70 30.69 -3.02
C GLY A 204 -16.10 31.18 -3.39
N SER A 205 -17.02 30.29 -3.81
CA SER A 205 -18.38 30.65 -4.24
C SER A 205 -19.45 30.44 -3.16
N GLY A 206 -19.11 30.71 -1.90
CA GLY A 206 -20.07 30.81 -0.80
C GLY A 206 -20.74 32.17 -0.77
N LEU A 207 -22.08 32.19 -0.84
CA LEU A 207 -22.93 33.36 -0.62
C LEU A 207 -22.47 34.17 0.61
N PRO A 208 -22.50 35.52 0.58
CA PRO A 208 -22.03 36.34 1.69
C PRO A 208 -22.86 36.07 2.94
N GLN A 209 -22.18 35.73 4.05
CA GLN A 209 -22.79 35.67 5.37
C GLN A 209 -23.23 37.09 5.80
N PRO A 210 -24.40 37.25 6.44
CA PRO A 210 -24.82 38.54 6.95
C PRO A 210 -23.90 39.00 8.10
N ALA A 211 -23.59 40.29 8.12
CA ALA A 211 -22.69 40.94 9.07
C ALA A 211 -23.14 40.77 10.54
N PRO A 212 -22.20 40.73 11.50
CA PRO A 212 -22.53 40.68 12.92
C PRO A 212 -23.19 41.98 13.38
N MET A 213 -24.30 41.86 14.11
CA MET A 213 -25.01 42.98 14.75
C MET A 213 -24.20 43.57 15.91
N PRO A 214 -24.29 44.89 16.18
CA PRO A 214 -23.60 45.53 17.30
C PRO A 214 -24.22 45.16 18.66
N PRO A 215 -23.44 45.26 19.76
CA PRO A 215 -23.85 44.80 21.07
C PRO A 215 -24.92 45.71 21.68
N GLN A 216 -26.04 45.13 22.14
CA GLN A 216 -26.99 45.85 22.98
C GLN A 216 -26.56 45.74 24.45
N THR A 217 -26.36 46.90 25.05
CA THR A 217 -26.23 47.11 26.49
C THR A 217 -27.57 46.82 27.16
N GLY A 218 -27.57 45.89 28.12
CA GLY A 218 -28.72 45.58 28.97
C GLY A 218 -28.22 45.04 30.30
N ASP A 219 -28.28 45.90 31.31
CA ASP A 219 -27.85 45.69 32.68
C ASP A 219 -28.97 45.01 33.48
N SER A 220 -28.69 43.86 34.14
CA SER A 220 -29.37 43.41 35.37
C SER A 220 -28.84 42.05 35.84
N ASN A 221 -27.94 42.11 36.82
CA ASN A 221 -27.97 41.43 38.11
C ASN A 221 -28.70 40.06 38.25
N GLU A 222 -27.95 39.06 38.72
CA GLU A 222 -28.29 37.75 39.35
C GLU A 222 -27.41 36.67 38.69
N GLY A 223 -26.61 35.85 39.36
CA GLY A 223 -26.69 35.28 40.68
C GLY A 223 -25.93 33.95 40.57
N CYS A 224 -24.91 33.80 41.41
CA CYS A 224 -24.06 32.63 41.53
C CYS A 224 -24.85 31.37 41.99
N LEU A 225 -24.34 30.17 41.66
CA LEU A 225 -24.55 28.84 42.28
C LEU A 225 -25.48 27.82 41.56
N SER A 226 -24.86 26.67 41.21
CA SER A 226 -25.35 25.28 41.38
C SER A 226 -24.59 24.36 40.39
N CYS A 227 -23.63 23.53 40.80
CA CYS A 227 -23.77 22.07 41.10
C CYS A 227 -24.46 21.29 39.95
N GLY A 228 -23.95 20.21 39.35
CA GLY A 228 -23.05 19.15 39.82
C GLY A 228 -23.79 17.80 39.73
N ALA A 229 -23.35 16.90 38.84
CA ALA A 229 -23.46 15.43 38.88
C ALA A 229 -22.56 14.84 37.79
#